data_AF-A0A1W6CZZ9-F1
#
_entry.id   AF-A0A1W6CZZ9-F1
#
_cell.length_a   1.000
_cell.length_b   1.000
_cell.length_c   1.000
_cell.angle_alpha   90.00
_cell.angle_beta   90.00
_cell.angle_gamma   90.00
#
_symmetry.space_group_name_H-M   'P 1'
#
loop_
_entity.id
_entity.type
_entity.pdbx_description
1 polymer ?
#
loop_
_entity_poly.entity_id
_entity_poly.type
_entity_poly.pdbx_seq_one_letter_code
_entity_poly.pdbx_strand_id
1 'polypeptide(L)'
;MIANEVSAAVNIGLALAAIAAMRAYWPRAPLHPGHGPGRTFYFAFLLLGVSVAMNAAAWGLWRIGTSGGFWWAEPMRTWFAWGDILWKGTSAAGFLLLLRAKLDALDEDERPNWNMLTIAFHPNSDALFVRICGALQRRSFTKRG
;
A
#
# COMPACT_ATOMS: atom_id res chain seq x y z
N MET A 1 -15.88 20.47 15.88
CA MET A 1 -16.74 20.15 14.72
C MET A 1 -15.94 20.26 13.42
N ILE A 2 -15.44 21.45 13.07
CA ILE A 2 -14.66 21.72 11.84
C ILE A 2 -13.47 20.75 11.65
N ALA A 3 -12.70 20.46 12.71
CA ALA A 3 -11.54 19.55 12.62
C ALA A 3 -11.89 18.10 12.20
N ASN A 4 -13.09 17.61 12.57
CA ASN A 4 -13.53 16.26 12.21
C ASN A 4 -13.97 16.19 10.74
N GLU A 5 -14.63 17.24 10.25
CA GLU A 5 -15.09 17.36 8.87
C GLU A 5 -13.91 17.50 7.90
N VAL A 6 -12.93 18.34 8.24
CA VAL A 6 -11.70 18.51 7.44
C VAL A 6 -10.90 17.21 7.40
N SER A 7 -10.73 16.54 8.54
CA SER A 7 -10.04 15.25 8.61
C SER A 7 -10.71 14.18 7.74
N ALA A 8 -12.04 14.09 7.78
CA ALA A 8 -12.77 13.14 6.95
C ALA A 8 -12.71 13.49 5.45
N ALA A 9 -12.83 14.76 5.07
CA ALA A 9 -12.70 15.19 3.68
C ALA A 9 -11.32 14.86 3.11
N VAL A 10 -10.25 15.06 3.88
CA VAL A 10 -8.88 14.68 3.51
C VAL A 10 -8.76 13.16 3.34
N ASN A 11 -9.31 12.37 4.27
CA ASN A 11 -9.24 10.91 4.18
C ASN A 11 -10.05 10.34 3.01
N ILE A 12 -11.23 10.89 2.72
CA ILE A 12 -12.03 10.52 1.55
C ILE A 12 -11.29 10.90 0.27
N GLY A 13 -10.70 12.11 0.20
CA GLY A 13 -9.88 12.54 -0.92
C GLY A 13 -8.67 11.62 -1.17
N LEU A 14 -7.97 11.22 -0.10
CA LEU A 14 -6.87 10.25 -0.16
C LEU A 14 -7.35 8.88 -0.64
N ALA A 15 -8.51 8.41 -0.17
CA ALA A 15 -9.07 7.12 -0.59
C ALA A 15 -9.45 7.14 -2.09
N LEU A 16 -10.08 8.22 -2.56
CA LEU A 16 -10.41 8.40 -3.97
C LEU A 16 -9.16 8.51 -4.85
N ALA A 17 -8.14 9.25 -4.41
CA ALA A 17 -6.86 9.34 -5.11
C ALA A 17 -6.16 7.98 -5.18
N ALA A 18 -6.20 7.20 -4.09
CA ALA A 18 -5.63 5.87 -4.01
C ALA A 18 -6.38 4.88 -4.92
N ILE A 19 -7.72 4.94 -4.97
CA ILE A 19 -8.56 4.14 -5.89
C ILE A 19 -8.30 4.55 -7.34
N ALA A 20 -8.17 5.85 -7.64
CA ALA A 20 -7.87 6.33 -8.98
C ALA A 20 -6.47 5.89 -9.43
N ALA A 21 -5.48 5.97 -8.54
CA ALA A 21 -4.14 5.45 -8.77
C ALA A 21 -4.18 3.93 -8.99
N MET A 22 -4.95 3.19 -8.19
CA MET A 22 -5.22 1.76 -8.41
C MET A 22 -5.84 1.48 -9.76
N ARG A 23 -6.89 2.19 -10.15
CA ARG A 23 -7.56 1.98 -11.43
C ARG A 23 -6.66 2.32 -12.62
N ALA A 24 -5.82 3.33 -12.50
CA ALA A 24 -4.83 3.67 -13.52
C ALA A 24 -3.68 2.65 -13.59
N TYR A 25 -3.31 2.06 -12.44
CA TYR A 25 -2.22 1.09 -12.35
C TYR A 25 -2.67 -0.35 -12.62
N TRP A 26 -3.91 -0.73 -12.32
CA TRP A 26 -4.46 -2.10 -12.41
C TRP A 26 -4.38 -2.73 -13.82
N PRO A 27 -4.72 -2.04 -14.93
CA PRO A 27 -4.51 -2.60 -16.27
C PRO A 27 -3.03 -2.80 -16.62
N ARG A 28 -2.13 -2.17 -15.86
CA ARG A 28 -0.68 -2.26 -16.00
C ARG A 28 -0.05 -3.03 -14.82
N ALA A 29 -0.86 -3.52 -13.89
CA ALA A 29 -0.44 -4.13 -12.64
C ALA A 29 0.10 -5.51 -12.99
N PRO A 30 1.41 -5.68 -12.92
CA PRO A 30 2.02 -6.87 -13.46
C PRO A 30 2.14 -7.87 -12.32
N LEU A 31 1.14 -8.72 -12.16
CA LEU A 31 1.30 -9.93 -11.33
C LEU A 31 2.01 -11.06 -12.11
N HIS A 32 2.41 -10.79 -13.36
CA HIS A 32 3.20 -11.72 -14.17
C HIS A 32 4.66 -11.80 -13.68
N PRO A 33 5.23 -13.02 -13.53
CA PRO A 33 6.59 -13.26 -13.03
C PRO A 33 7.75 -12.69 -13.89
N GLY A 34 7.47 -11.95 -14.96
CA GLY A 34 8.46 -11.32 -15.84
C GLY A 34 8.64 -9.81 -15.66
N HIS A 35 7.94 -9.18 -14.72
CA HIS A 35 8.03 -7.73 -14.52
C HIS A 35 9.03 -7.37 -13.42
N GLY A 36 9.93 -6.42 -13.73
CA GLY A 36 11.03 -6.06 -12.83
C GLY A 36 10.57 -5.56 -11.45
N PRO A 37 11.46 -5.64 -10.45
CA PRO A 37 11.16 -5.42 -9.03
C PRO A 37 10.49 -4.06 -8.73
N GLY A 38 10.68 -3.07 -9.58
CA GLY A 38 10.11 -1.74 -9.40
C GLY A 38 8.60 -1.69 -9.52
N ARG A 39 8.01 -2.45 -10.45
CA ARG A 39 6.55 -2.43 -10.63
C ARG A 39 5.85 -3.13 -9.46
N THR A 40 6.42 -4.24 -8.99
CA THR A 40 5.98 -4.95 -7.78
C THR A 40 6.06 -4.02 -6.56
N PHE A 41 7.17 -3.27 -6.43
CA PHE A 41 7.35 -2.29 -5.37
C PHE A 41 6.31 -1.16 -5.40
N TYR A 42 6.06 -0.53 -6.56
CA TYR A 42 5.04 0.51 -6.69
C TYR A 42 3.64 -0.01 -6.38
N PHE A 43 3.29 -1.20 -6.88
CA PHE A 43 2.01 -1.82 -6.60
C PHE A 43 1.84 -2.17 -5.11
N ALA A 44 2.90 -2.62 -4.47
CA ALA A 44 2.92 -2.89 -3.03
C ALA A 44 2.68 -1.63 -2.18
N PHE A 45 3.33 -0.52 -2.53
CA PHE A 45 3.10 0.79 -1.90
C PHE A 45 1.68 1.30 -2.11
N LEU A 46 1.17 1.13 -3.32
CA LEU A 46 -0.18 1.51 -3.68
C LEU A 46 -1.21 0.73 -2.84
N LEU A 47 -1.05 -0.58 -2.68
CA LEU A 47 -1.93 -1.40 -1.84
C LEU A 47 -1.90 -0.96 -0.36
N LEU A 48 -0.72 -0.66 0.17
CA LEU A 48 -0.58 -0.11 1.53
C LEU A 48 -1.29 1.24 1.67
N GLY A 49 -1.06 2.15 0.71
CA GLY A 49 -1.68 3.48 0.70
C GLY A 49 -3.20 3.41 0.62
N VAL A 50 -3.74 2.55 -0.25
CA VAL A 50 -5.18 2.31 -0.39
C VAL A 50 -5.77 1.76 0.91
N SER A 51 -5.12 0.78 1.51
CA SER A 51 -5.57 0.18 2.78
C SER A 51 -5.68 1.22 3.89
N VAL A 52 -4.63 2.04 4.08
CA VAL A 52 -4.63 3.11 5.09
C VAL A 52 -5.70 4.16 4.80
N ALA A 53 -5.81 4.59 3.54
CA ALA A 53 -6.76 5.62 3.13
C ALA A 53 -8.22 5.16 3.28
N MET A 54 -8.53 3.93 2.88
CA MET A 54 -9.88 3.36 3.03
C MET A 54 -10.25 3.18 4.51
N ASN A 55 -9.32 2.71 5.34
CA ASN A 55 -9.54 2.59 6.78
C ASN A 55 -9.80 3.97 7.42
N ALA A 56 -8.97 4.96 7.10
CA ALA A 56 -9.12 6.31 7.62
C ALA A 56 -10.42 6.98 7.15
N ALA A 57 -10.83 6.78 5.89
CA ALA A 57 -12.07 7.31 5.34
C ALA A 57 -13.30 6.69 5.99
N ALA A 58 -13.30 5.37 6.21
CA ALA A 58 -14.39 4.66 6.87
C ALA A 58 -14.62 5.16 8.31
N TRP A 59 -13.54 5.23 9.10
CA TRP A 59 -13.65 5.75 10.47
C TRP A 59 -13.93 7.26 10.51
N GLY A 60 -13.43 8.03 9.54
CA GLY A 60 -13.76 9.45 9.38
C GLY A 60 -15.25 9.65 9.12
N LEU A 61 -15.84 8.88 8.20
CA LEU A 61 -17.26 8.95 7.86
C LEU A 61 -18.13 8.54 9.04
N TRP A 62 -17.74 7.50 9.79
CA TRP A 62 -18.44 7.10 11.01
C TRP A 62 -18.42 8.20 12.10
N ARG A 63 -17.28 8.86 12.30
CA ARG A 63 -17.15 9.98 13.26
C ARG A 63 -18.02 11.19 12.88
N ILE A 64 -18.15 11.49 11.58
CA ILE A 64 -19.10 12.50 11.10
C ILE A 64 -20.53 12.04 11.38
N GLY A 65 -20.86 10.80 11.01
CA GLY A 65 -22.18 10.22 11.18
C GLY A 65 -22.68 10.31 12.63
N THR A 66 -21.82 9.92 13.57
CA THR A 66 -22.11 9.96 15.01
C THR A 66 -22.20 11.39 15.55
N SER A 67 -21.29 12.28 15.16
CA SER A 67 -21.31 13.69 15.59
C SER A 67 -22.54 14.45 15.07
N GLY A 68 -23.04 14.09 13.89
CA GLY A 68 -24.23 14.68 13.27
C GLY A 68 -25.55 14.03 13.68
N GLY A 69 -25.54 13.02 14.55
CA GLY A 69 -26.75 12.31 14.97
C GLY A 69 -27.45 11.52 13.85
N PHE A 70 -26.71 11.11 12.82
CA PHE A 70 -27.27 10.40 11.69
C PHE A 70 -27.60 8.95 12.05
N TRP A 71 -28.82 8.51 11.72
CA TRP A 71 -29.32 7.16 12.01
C TRP A 71 -28.49 6.04 11.35
N TRP A 72 -27.79 6.33 10.26
CA TRP A 72 -26.96 5.37 9.53
C TRP A 72 -25.57 5.15 10.15
N ALA A 73 -25.16 5.97 11.13
CA ALA A 73 -23.81 5.92 11.69
C ALA A 73 -23.52 4.60 12.41
N GLU A 74 -24.44 4.15 13.26
CA GLU A 74 -24.24 2.94 14.05
C GLU A 74 -24.25 1.64 13.23
N PRO A 75 -25.16 1.43 12.25
CA PRO A 75 -25.05 0.28 11.36
C PRO A 75 -23.78 0.34 10.49
N MET A 76 -23.31 1.53 10.08
CA MET A 76 -22.05 1.67 9.32
C MET A 76 -20.82 1.24 10.11
N ARG A 77 -20.82 1.38 11.44
CA ARG A 77 -19.71 0.91 12.30
C ARG A 77 -19.41 -0.58 12.08
N THR A 78 -20.46 -1.40 12.01
CA THR A 78 -20.33 -2.85 11.80
C THR A 78 -19.79 -3.14 10.41
N TRP A 79 -20.33 -2.47 9.38
CA TRP A 79 -19.82 -2.60 8.00
C TRP A 79 -18.34 -2.19 7.88
N PHE A 80 -17.91 -1.14 8.56
CA PHE A 80 -16.51 -0.71 8.58
C PHE A 80 -15.61 -1.64 9.39
N ALA A 81 -16.12 -2.29 10.44
CA ALA A 81 -15.37 -3.33 11.14
C ALA A 81 -15.10 -4.56 10.24
N TRP A 82 -16.05 -4.93 9.37
CA TRP A 82 -15.82 -5.95 8.33
C TRP A 82 -14.83 -5.46 7.28
N GLY A 83 -14.95 -4.20 6.85
CA GLY A 83 -14.01 -3.55 5.96
C GLY A 83 -12.59 -3.55 6.50
N ASP A 84 -12.40 -3.33 7.81
CA ASP A 84 -11.10 -3.33 8.48
C ASP A 84 -10.36 -4.66 8.33
N ILE A 85 -11.07 -5.79 8.35
CA ILE A 85 -10.48 -7.11 8.07
C ILE A 85 -9.94 -7.18 6.63
N LEU A 86 -10.74 -6.74 5.66
CA LEU A 86 -10.34 -6.73 4.24
C LEU A 86 -9.20 -5.75 3.97
N TRP A 87 -9.22 -4.57 4.59
CA TRP A 87 -8.16 -3.57 4.44
C TRP A 87 -6.86 -4.04 5.11
N LYS A 88 -6.93 -4.70 6.28
CA LYS A 88 -5.77 -5.38 6.88
C LYS A 88 -5.20 -6.45 5.96
N GLY A 89 -6.05 -7.24 5.29
CA GLY A 89 -5.64 -8.19 4.26
C GLY A 89 -4.92 -7.52 3.08
N THR A 90 -5.41 -6.35 2.65
CA THR A 90 -4.80 -5.56 1.57
C THR A 90 -3.42 -5.00 1.99
N SER A 91 -3.30 -4.53 3.24
CA SER A 91 -2.02 -4.11 3.82
C SER A 91 -1.03 -5.28 3.91
N ALA A 92 -1.48 -6.45 4.39
CA ALA A 92 -0.66 -7.65 4.46
C ALA A 92 -0.18 -8.10 3.07
N ALA A 93 -1.06 -8.07 2.06
CA ALA A 93 -0.69 -8.34 0.67
C ALA A 93 0.33 -7.33 0.14
N GLY A 94 0.14 -6.04 0.40
CA GLY A 94 1.11 -4.99 0.08
C GLY A 94 2.46 -5.23 0.76
N PHE A 95 2.48 -5.61 2.03
CA PHE A 95 3.71 -5.93 2.74
C PHE A 95 4.44 -7.15 2.15
N LEU A 96 3.72 -8.23 1.84
CA LEU A 96 4.30 -9.42 1.20
C LEU A 96 4.89 -9.10 -0.18
N LEU A 97 4.23 -8.23 -0.95
CA LEU A 97 4.73 -7.77 -2.24
C LEU A 97 5.96 -6.87 -2.09
N LEU A 98 6.05 -6.06 -1.04
CA LEU A 98 7.28 -5.32 -0.72
C LEU A 98 8.41 -6.28 -0.39
N LEU A 99 8.19 -7.26 0.48
CA LEU A 99 9.20 -8.28 0.81
C LEU A 99 9.64 -9.04 -0.44
N ARG A 100 8.69 -9.38 -1.32
CA ARG A 100 8.99 -10.02 -2.60
C ARG A 100 9.83 -9.11 -3.50
N ALA A 101 9.48 -7.84 -3.62
CA ALA A 101 10.24 -6.87 -4.39
C ALA A 101 11.65 -6.65 -3.81
N LYS A 102 11.81 -6.69 -2.48
CA LYS A 102 13.13 -6.64 -1.82
C LYS A 102 13.98 -7.83 -2.19
N LEU A 103 13.39 -9.02 -2.13
CA LEU A 103 14.06 -10.26 -2.51
C LEU A 103 14.45 -10.28 -3.99
N ASP A 104 13.57 -9.83 -4.89
CA ASP A 104 13.81 -9.84 -6.34
C ASP A 104 14.78 -8.74 -6.81
N ALA A 105 15.19 -7.85 -5.90
CA ALA A 105 16.19 -6.82 -6.17
C ALA A 105 17.58 -7.17 -5.63
N LEU A 106 17.72 -8.29 -4.92
CA LEU A 106 19.01 -8.86 -4.59
C LEU A 106 19.70 -9.35 -5.86
N ASP A 107 21.03 -9.31 -5.85
CA ASP A 107 21.84 -9.89 -6.91
C ASP A 107 21.68 -11.44 -6.91
N GLU A 108 21.90 -12.08 -8.06
CA GLU A 108 21.60 -13.52 -8.26
C GLU A 108 22.40 -14.44 -7.32
N ASP A 109 23.59 -14.00 -6.92
CA ASP A 109 24.49 -14.65 -5.97
C ASP A 109 24.06 -14.48 -4.51
N GLU A 110 23.50 -13.32 -4.15
CA GLU A 110 22.95 -13.07 -2.82
C GLU A 110 21.63 -13.85 -2.62
N ARG A 111 20.76 -13.89 -3.64
CA ARG A 111 19.36 -14.38 -3.58
C ARG A 111 19.11 -15.69 -2.82
N PRO A 112 19.93 -16.77 -2.95
CA PRO A 112 19.67 -18.05 -2.30
C PRO A 112 19.77 -18.00 -0.77
N ASN A 113 20.54 -17.04 -0.24
CA ASN A 113 20.75 -16.88 1.20
C ASN A 113 19.59 -16.13 1.89
N TRP A 114 18.63 -15.64 1.12
CA TRP A 114 17.55 -14.79 1.61
C TRP A 114 16.18 -15.37 1.32
N ASN A 115 15.33 -15.38 2.34
CA ASN A 115 13.91 -15.71 2.24
C ASN A 115 13.08 -14.55 2.81
N MET A 116 11.75 -14.64 2.70
CA MET A 116 10.87 -13.54 3.15
C MET A 116 11.02 -13.25 4.64
N LEU A 117 11.24 -14.27 5.47
CA LEU A 117 11.40 -14.11 6.92
C LEU A 117 12.74 -13.43 7.22
N THR A 118 13.84 -13.90 6.62
CA THR A 118 15.16 -13.32 6.89
C THR A 118 15.26 -11.87 6.41
N ILE A 119 14.64 -11.51 5.27
CA ILE A 119 14.55 -10.10 4.85
C ILE A 119 13.67 -9.27 5.78
N ALA A 120 12.54 -9.80 6.24
CA ALA A 120 11.60 -9.06 7.08
C ALA A 120 12.22 -8.69 8.44
N PHE A 121 13.05 -9.57 9.01
CA PHE A 121 13.68 -9.39 10.31
C PHE A 121 15.13 -8.90 10.23
N HIS A 122 15.64 -8.57 9.03
CA HIS A 122 17.02 -8.12 8.91
C HIS A 122 17.20 -6.72 9.54
N PRO A 123 18.15 -6.53 10.47
CA PRO A 123 18.34 -5.26 11.17
C PRO A 123 18.68 -4.09 10.23
N ASN A 124 19.20 -4.38 9.03
CA ASN A 124 19.48 -3.39 7.99
C ASN A 124 18.50 -3.46 6.80
N SER A 125 17.26 -3.93 7.00
CA SER A 125 16.28 -4.05 5.92
C SER A 125 15.94 -2.71 5.24
N ASP A 126 16.25 -1.59 5.89
CA ASP A 126 16.09 -0.23 5.37
C ASP A 126 17.23 0.15 4.40
N ALA A 127 18.45 -0.32 4.64
CA ALA A 127 19.55 -0.15 3.69
C ALA A 127 19.27 -0.91 2.37
N LEU A 128 18.59 -2.06 2.47
CA LEU A 128 18.06 -2.80 1.33
C LEU A 128 16.99 -2.01 0.57
N PHE A 129 16.12 -1.29 1.28
CA PHE A 129 15.14 -0.40 0.67
C PHE A 129 15.80 0.70 -0.18
N VAL A 130 16.84 1.35 0.35
CA VAL A 130 17.60 2.36 -0.39
C VAL A 130 18.33 1.76 -1.59
N ARG A 131 18.92 0.56 -1.46
CA ARG A 131 19.52 -0.19 -2.60
C ARG A 131 18.51 -0.43 -3.71
N ILE A 132 17.27 -0.81 -3.37
CA ILE A 132 16.19 -1.02 -4.34
C ILE A 132 15.84 0.28 -5.05
N CYS A 133 15.56 1.35 -4.31
CA CYS A 133 15.27 2.65 -4.89
C CYS A 133 16.39 3.10 -5.84
N GLY A 134 17.66 2.91 -5.44
CA GLY A 134 18.83 3.20 -6.28
C GLY A 134 18.98 2.28 -7.50
N ALA A 135 18.65 0.99 -7.40
CA ALA A 135 18.66 0.04 -8.52
C ALA A 135 17.55 0.35 -9.54
N LEU A 136 16.37 0.72 -9.06
CA LEU A 136 15.25 1.17 -9.90
C LEU A 136 15.57 2.45 -10.65
N GLN A 137 16.23 3.40 -9.98
CA GLN A 137 16.69 4.63 -10.59
C GLN A 137 17.75 4.34 -11.67
N ARG A 138 18.76 3.52 -11.40
CA ARG A 138 19.81 3.17 -12.37
C ARG A 138 19.28 2.50 -13.64
N ARG A 139 18.33 1.56 -13.53
CA ARG A 139 17.71 0.89 -14.69
C ARG A 139 16.85 1.82 -15.56
N SER A 140 16.34 2.91 -15.00
CA SER A 140 15.56 3.89 -15.75
C SER A 140 16.41 4.80 -16.65
N PHE A 141 17.68 5.00 -16.30
CA PHE A 141 18.63 5.79 -17.11
C PHE A 141 19.27 4.97 -18.24
N THR A 142 19.54 3.68 -18.03
CA THR A 142 20.20 2.83 -19.04
C THR A 142 19.33 2.53 -20.27
N LYS A 143 18.00 2.72 -20.20
CA LYS A 143 17.08 2.51 -21.33
C LYS A 143 16.91 3.73 -22.25
N ARG A 144 17.59 4.85 -21.98
CA ARG A 144 17.49 6.09 -22.77
C ARG A 144 18.78 6.44 -23.54
N GLY A 145 19.77 5.55 -23.54
CA GLY A 145 21.03 5.68 -24.26
C GLY A 145 21.08 4.78 -25.48
#